data_AF-A0A957KZU9-F1
#
_entry.id   AF-A0A957KZU9-F1
#
_cell.length_a   1.000
_cell.length_b   1.000
_cell.length_c   1.000
_cell.angle_alpha   90.00
_cell.angle_beta   90.00
_cell.angle_gamma   90.00
#
_symmetry.space_group_name_H-M   'P 1'
#
loop_
_entity.id
_entity.type
_entity.pdbx_description
1 polymer ?
#
loop_
_entity_poly.entity_id
_entity_poly.type
_entity_poly.pdbx_seq_one_letter_code
_entity_poly.pdbx_strand_id
1 'polypeptide(L)'
;IPFASTDSIGVSIGGRDLHRTRFGFGATQLVLLGALHGGHECNTRDMLLAIEERLLAEPELVPASLTLHILPELNPDGCLLDMRENARGVDLNRNWDTPDWSPDAEGPYGYLPGSGGDVPFSETETYYLRNWLLALREANPEAPIIVISYHSAFPPTGLVLPGYHYSGETDAAAAELAQFYSDQAGYGYGTTWLGDYSITGELVYWLTLNGFVGLDVELPDREGAEWIPAGFTLSHTDNNWQALLALFAWLAEPLPL
;
A
#
# COMPACT_ATOMS: atom_id res chain seq x y z
N ILE A 1 18.26 -11.71 16.56
CA ILE A 1 17.65 -10.63 15.76
C ILE A 1 16.60 -9.99 16.64
N PRO A 2 16.56 -8.66 16.82
CA PRO A 2 15.53 -8.01 17.61
C PRO A 2 14.14 -8.25 17.00
N PHE A 3 13.09 -8.28 17.82
CA PHE A 3 11.72 -8.49 17.35
C PHE A 3 11.30 -7.42 16.35
N ALA A 4 11.60 -6.15 16.66
CA ALA A 4 11.48 -5.03 15.75
C ALA A 4 12.87 -4.65 15.19
N SER A 5 12.96 -4.36 13.89
CA SER A 5 14.19 -3.89 13.23
C SER A 5 13.87 -2.93 12.10
N THR A 6 14.57 -1.79 12.05
CA THR A 6 14.48 -0.84 10.94
C THR A 6 15.70 -0.95 10.05
N ASP A 7 15.46 -1.03 8.75
CA ASP A 7 16.47 -0.96 7.69
C ASP A 7 15.93 -0.18 6.48
N SER A 8 16.62 -0.29 5.35
CA SER A 8 16.24 0.37 4.10
C SER A 8 16.17 -0.67 2.98
N ILE A 9 15.13 -0.61 2.15
CA ILE A 9 15.02 -1.48 0.97
C ILE A 9 15.76 -0.91 -0.25
N GLY A 10 16.23 0.34 -0.17
CA GLY A 10 16.84 1.04 -1.29
C GLY A 10 16.81 2.55 -1.11
N VAL A 11 16.91 3.28 -2.22
CA VAL A 11 16.86 4.75 -2.22
C VAL A 11 15.93 5.26 -3.32
N SER A 12 15.30 6.41 -3.09
CA SER A 12 14.56 7.17 -4.09
C SER A 12 15.47 7.74 -5.18
N ILE A 13 14.89 8.30 -6.24
CA ILE A 13 15.66 8.84 -7.37
C ILE A 13 16.49 10.06 -6.95
N GLY A 14 16.02 10.79 -5.95
CA GLY A 14 16.69 11.88 -5.26
C GLY A 14 17.64 11.44 -4.14
N GLY A 15 17.84 10.14 -3.94
CA GLY A 15 18.82 9.56 -3.03
C GLY A 15 18.41 9.52 -1.56
N ARG A 16 17.11 9.49 -1.25
CA ARG A 16 16.57 9.34 0.12
C ARG A 16 16.31 7.88 0.42
N ASP A 17 16.56 7.45 1.65
CA ASP A 17 16.35 6.07 2.05
C ASP A 17 14.86 5.69 2.00
N LEU A 18 14.58 4.47 1.52
CA LEU A 18 13.26 3.86 1.56
C LEU A 18 13.17 2.98 2.80
N HIS A 19 12.86 3.60 3.94
CA HIS A 19 12.87 2.97 5.24
C HIS A 19 11.77 1.94 5.42
N ARG A 20 12.13 0.82 6.04
CA ARG A 20 11.18 -0.23 6.42
C ARG A 20 11.44 -0.67 7.86
N THR A 21 10.38 -0.77 8.65
CA THR A 21 10.41 -1.40 9.97
C THR A 21 9.72 -2.77 9.91
N ARG A 22 10.41 -3.80 10.40
CA ARG A 22 9.93 -5.18 10.45
C ARG A 22 9.64 -5.60 11.89
N PHE A 23 8.50 -6.22 12.13
CA PHE A 23 8.10 -6.84 13.40
C PHE A 23 7.83 -8.35 13.22
N GLY A 24 8.15 -9.15 14.23
CA GLY A 24 7.83 -10.58 14.22
C GLY A 24 8.72 -11.42 13.30
N PHE A 25 8.41 -12.72 13.21
CA PHE A 25 9.16 -13.71 12.42
C PHE A 25 8.25 -14.84 11.90
N GLY A 26 6.94 -14.60 11.89
CA GLY A 26 5.97 -15.59 11.46
C GLY A 26 5.95 -15.80 9.95
N ALA A 27 5.30 -16.89 9.53
CA ALA A 27 5.29 -17.32 8.13
C ALA A 27 4.50 -16.36 7.23
N THR A 28 3.32 -15.90 7.67
CA THR A 28 2.50 -14.96 6.90
C THR A 28 3.17 -13.59 6.86
N GLN A 29 3.42 -13.08 5.66
CA GLN A 29 4.03 -11.77 5.48
C GLN A 29 2.93 -10.73 5.25
N LEU A 30 2.93 -9.65 6.03
CA LEU A 30 2.04 -8.51 5.84
C LEU A 30 2.89 -7.26 5.59
N VAL A 31 2.65 -6.57 4.49
CA VAL A 31 3.34 -5.34 4.10
C VAL A 31 2.35 -4.19 4.11
N LEU A 32 2.66 -3.14 4.85
CA LEU A 32 1.92 -1.87 4.84
C LEU A 32 2.76 -0.84 4.11
N LEU A 33 2.21 -0.24 3.07
CA LEU A 33 2.89 0.67 2.16
C LEU A 33 2.17 2.01 2.13
N GLY A 34 2.88 3.11 2.38
CA GLY A 34 2.34 4.46 2.32
C GLY A 34 3.10 5.37 1.36
N ALA A 35 2.47 6.50 1.06
CA ALA A 35 2.99 7.58 0.22
C ALA A 35 3.67 7.06 -1.05
N LEU A 36 2.97 6.17 -1.77
CA LEU A 36 3.33 5.81 -3.14
C LEU A 36 3.15 7.02 -4.05
N HIS A 37 2.08 7.78 -3.85
CA HIS A 37 2.01 9.17 -4.32
C HIS A 37 2.48 10.13 -3.22
N GLY A 38 3.17 11.20 -3.62
CA GLY A 38 3.56 12.29 -2.72
C GLY A 38 2.50 13.39 -2.58
N GLY A 39 2.95 14.59 -2.23
CA GLY A 39 2.08 15.75 -2.03
C GLY A 39 0.97 15.50 -1.01
N HIS A 40 -0.29 15.65 -1.44
CA HIS A 40 -1.44 15.46 -0.57
C HIS A 40 -1.63 14.02 -0.06
N GLU A 41 -0.99 13.02 -0.67
CA GLU A 41 -1.08 11.62 -0.24
C GLU A 41 -0.03 11.26 0.83
N CYS A 42 0.85 12.20 1.19
CA CYS A 42 1.81 12.01 2.30
C CYS A 42 1.13 11.90 3.67
N ASN A 43 -0.18 12.18 3.78
CA ASN A 43 -0.95 11.88 4.98
C ASN A 43 -0.98 10.37 5.30
N THR A 44 -0.84 9.50 4.29
CA THR A 44 -0.73 8.05 4.48
C THR A 44 0.60 7.65 5.14
N ARG A 45 1.71 8.34 4.82
CA ARG A 45 2.98 8.19 5.54
C ARG A 45 2.82 8.54 7.01
N ASP A 46 2.25 9.72 7.28
CA ASP A 46 2.11 10.20 8.66
C ASP A 46 1.26 9.24 9.50
N MET A 47 0.22 8.65 8.90
CA MET A 47 -0.61 7.61 9.51
C MET A 47 0.19 6.34 9.79
N LEU A 48 0.98 5.84 8.83
CA LEU A 48 1.80 4.65 9.04
C LEU A 48 2.92 4.86 10.07
N LEU A 49 3.50 6.07 10.14
CA LEU A 49 4.46 6.43 11.19
C LEU A 49 3.81 6.42 12.58
N ALA A 50 2.57 6.93 12.71
CA ALA A 50 1.83 6.88 13.96
C ALA A 50 1.46 5.44 14.36
N ILE A 51 1.09 4.59 13.41
CA ILE A 51 0.87 3.15 13.64
C ILE A 51 2.17 2.45 14.05
N GLU A 52 3.28 2.76 13.38
CA GLU A 52 4.60 2.21 13.71
C GLU A 52 5.02 2.59 15.14
N GLU A 53 4.79 3.84 15.57
CA GLU A 53 5.07 4.28 16.94
C GLU A 53 4.26 3.47 17.97
N ARG A 54 2.97 3.22 17.71
CA ARG A 54 2.11 2.38 18.58
C ARG A 54 2.66 0.95 18.67
N LEU A 55 3.12 0.37 17.56
CA LEU A 55 3.68 -0.98 17.53
C LEU A 55 5.07 -1.08 18.16
N LEU A 56 5.88 -0.03 18.09
CA LEU A 56 7.16 0.03 18.80
C LEU A 56 6.95 0.09 20.32
N ALA A 57 5.86 0.70 20.77
CA ALA A 57 5.48 0.72 22.18
C ALA A 57 4.92 -0.62 22.68
N GLU A 58 4.16 -1.34 21.85
CA GLU A 58 3.51 -2.63 22.18
C GLU A 58 3.75 -3.69 21.07
N PRO A 59 5.01 -4.12 20.84
CA PRO A 59 5.35 -5.01 19.73
C PRO A 59 4.68 -6.38 19.80
N GLU A 60 4.28 -6.84 20.99
CA GLU A 60 3.56 -8.08 21.23
C GLU A 60 2.15 -8.12 20.61
N LEU A 61 1.62 -6.98 20.17
CA LEU A 61 0.35 -6.92 19.42
C LEU A 61 0.47 -7.59 18.05
N VAL A 62 1.68 -7.69 17.49
CA VAL A 62 1.92 -8.44 16.24
C VAL A 62 1.91 -9.95 16.57
N PRO A 63 0.97 -10.74 16.02
CA PRO A 63 0.87 -12.16 16.29
C PRO A 63 2.12 -12.93 15.88
N ALA A 64 2.43 -14.02 16.59
CA ALA A 64 3.59 -14.86 16.30
C ALA A 64 3.55 -15.53 14.90
N SER A 65 2.36 -15.65 14.30
CA SER A 65 2.19 -16.16 12.92
C SER A 65 2.56 -15.14 11.85
N LEU A 66 2.72 -13.87 12.20
CA LEU A 66 3.00 -12.78 11.27
C LEU A 66 4.47 -12.34 11.29
N THR A 67 4.95 -11.95 10.12
CA THR A 67 6.00 -10.96 9.97
C THR A 67 5.38 -9.72 9.32
N LEU A 68 5.33 -8.62 10.07
CA LEU A 68 4.80 -7.33 9.60
C LEU A 68 5.95 -6.46 9.11
N HIS A 69 5.80 -5.86 7.93
CA HIS A 69 6.72 -4.89 7.36
C HIS A 69 5.95 -3.58 7.14
N ILE A 70 6.45 -2.47 7.67
CA ILE A 70 5.87 -1.15 7.46
C ILE A 70 6.88 -0.35 6.64
N LEU A 71 6.46 0.12 5.47
CA LEU A 71 7.20 1.03 4.60
C LEU A 71 6.36 2.32 4.48
N PRO A 72 6.58 3.30 5.38
CA PRO A 72 5.69 4.46 5.48
C PRO A 72 5.70 5.34 4.23
N GLU A 73 6.82 5.37 3.49
CA GLU A 73 7.03 6.32 2.41
C GLU A 73 7.83 5.69 1.27
N LEU A 74 7.16 5.41 0.14
CA LEU A 74 7.83 4.98 -1.08
C LEU A 74 8.32 6.14 -1.94
N ASN A 75 7.63 7.28 -1.89
CA ASN A 75 7.93 8.49 -2.66
C ASN A 75 8.38 9.66 -1.76
N PRO A 76 9.52 9.55 -1.06
CA PRO A 76 10.01 10.62 -0.19
C PRO A 76 10.36 11.90 -0.95
N ASP A 77 10.67 11.77 -2.24
CA ASP A 77 10.96 12.91 -3.10
C ASP A 77 9.70 13.69 -3.46
N GLY A 78 8.64 12.99 -3.87
CA GLY A 78 7.34 13.60 -4.13
C GLY A 78 6.75 14.26 -2.89
N CYS A 79 6.90 13.64 -1.71
CA CYS A 79 6.50 14.26 -0.46
C CYS A 79 7.28 15.54 -0.14
N LEU A 80 8.59 15.56 -0.38
CA LEU A 80 9.38 16.77 -0.17
C LEU A 80 9.03 17.89 -1.18
N LEU A 81 8.74 17.51 -2.42
CA LEU A 81 8.45 18.44 -3.51
C LEU A 81 6.98 18.88 -3.56
N ASP A 82 6.12 18.32 -2.70
CA ASP A 82 4.67 18.50 -2.72
C ASP A 82 4.05 18.10 -4.09
N MET A 83 4.50 16.96 -4.62
CA MET A 83 4.11 16.40 -5.91
C MET A 83 3.53 15.00 -5.74
N ARG A 84 2.48 14.67 -6.51
CA ARG A 84 1.93 13.32 -6.58
C ARG A 84 2.97 12.35 -7.12
N GLU A 85 3.61 12.74 -8.21
CA GLU A 85 4.67 12.01 -8.90
C GLU A 85 5.98 12.02 -8.09
N ASN A 86 6.97 11.23 -8.51
CA ASN A 86 8.32 11.32 -7.94
C ASN A 86 9.10 12.54 -8.47
N ALA A 87 10.37 12.68 -8.08
CA ALA A 87 11.22 13.79 -8.54
C ALA A 87 11.50 13.84 -10.05
N ARG A 88 11.18 12.80 -10.82
CA ARG A 88 11.23 12.79 -12.29
C ARG A 88 9.90 13.11 -12.96
N GLY A 89 8.82 13.28 -12.19
CA GLY A 89 7.47 13.49 -12.74
C GLY A 89 6.81 12.19 -13.21
N VAL A 90 7.28 11.03 -12.75
CA VAL A 90 6.64 9.73 -13.01
C VAL A 90 5.68 9.40 -11.87
N ASP A 91 4.46 9.02 -12.22
CA ASP A 91 3.49 8.48 -11.26
C ASP A 91 3.94 7.04 -10.91
N LEU A 92 4.38 6.84 -9.67
CA LEU A 92 4.88 5.53 -9.24
C LEU A 92 3.81 4.44 -9.31
N ASN A 93 2.52 4.78 -9.34
CA ASN A 93 1.42 3.82 -9.53
C ASN A 93 1.01 3.66 -10.99
N ARG A 94 1.88 4.07 -11.93
CA ARG A 94 1.79 3.81 -13.37
C ARG A 94 3.05 3.15 -13.91
N ASN A 95 4.01 2.82 -13.05
CA ASN A 95 5.35 2.37 -13.42
C ASN A 95 5.57 0.85 -13.19
N TRP A 96 4.50 0.05 -13.13
CA TRP A 96 4.57 -1.40 -12.89
C TRP A 96 4.44 -2.20 -14.18
N ASP A 97 5.10 -3.37 -14.25
CA ASP A 97 5.10 -4.24 -15.43
C ASP A 97 3.83 -5.09 -15.51
N THR A 98 2.76 -4.43 -15.94
CA THR A 98 1.46 -5.06 -16.20
C THR A 98 1.18 -5.09 -17.71
N PRO A 99 0.36 -6.03 -18.20
CA PRO A 99 0.02 -6.13 -19.63
C PRO A 99 -0.58 -4.87 -20.26
N ASP A 100 -1.18 -4.00 -19.46
CA ASP A 100 -1.79 -2.74 -19.83
C ASP A 100 -0.89 -1.52 -19.57
N TRP A 101 0.34 -1.70 -19.09
CA TRP A 101 1.29 -0.61 -18.90
C TRP A 101 1.47 0.22 -20.17
N SER A 102 1.56 1.53 -19.99
CA SER A 102 1.77 2.50 -21.05
C SER A 102 2.70 3.61 -20.56
N PRO A 103 3.60 4.15 -21.41
CA PRO A 103 4.45 5.27 -21.03
C PRO A 103 3.64 6.53 -20.71
N ASP A 104 2.48 6.68 -21.34
CA ASP A 104 1.51 7.73 -21.01
C ASP A 104 0.37 7.15 -20.20
N ALA A 105 -0.06 7.85 -19.15
CA ALA A 105 -1.15 7.42 -18.30
C ALA A 105 -2.21 8.52 -18.12
N GLU A 106 -3.28 8.17 -17.43
CA GLU A 106 -4.27 9.12 -16.95
C GLU A 106 -4.24 9.19 -15.42
N GLY A 107 -4.59 10.36 -14.91
CA GLY A 107 -4.79 10.62 -13.50
C GLY A 107 -6.07 11.41 -13.25
N PRO A 108 -6.33 11.79 -11.99
CA PRO A 108 -7.53 12.54 -11.62
C PRO A 108 -7.64 13.92 -12.30
N TYR A 109 -6.57 14.42 -12.92
CA TYR A 109 -6.51 15.70 -13.63
C TYR A 109 -6.38 15.54 -15.16
N GLY A 110 -6.56 14.33 -15.69
CA GLY A 110 -6.56 14.03 -17.12
C GLY A 110 -5.32 13.26 -17.60
N TYR A 111 -5.05 13.38 -18.91
CA TYR A 111 -3.94 12.71 -19.58
C TYR A 111 -2.58 13.31 -19.18
N LEU A 112 -1.63 12.43 -18.88
CA LEU A 112 -0.30 12.75 -18.37
C LEU A 112 0.75 12.04 -19.26
N PRO A 113 1.29 12.73 -20.28
CA PRO A 113 2.31 12.15 -21.16
C PRO A 113 3.59 11.81 -20.39
N GLY A 114 4.13 10.60 -20.58
CA GLY A 114 5.36 10.12 -19.96
C GLY A 114 5.25 9.77 -18.47
N SER A 115 4.08 9.91 -17.84
CA SER A 115 3.93 9.66 -16.39
C SER A 115 3.97 8.19 -16.00
N GLY A 116 3.90 7.25 -16.96
CA GLY A 116 4.14 5.83 -16.73
C GLY A 116 5.63 5.45 -16.67
N GLY A 117 6.51 6.40 -16.98
CA GLY A 117 7.96 6.21 -17.06
C GLY A 117 8.45 5.73 -18.44
N ASP A 118 9.76 5.62 -18.59
CA ASP A 118 10.40 5.25 -19.87
C ASP A 118 10.13 3.77 -20.24
N VAL A 119 10.07 2.92 -19.21
CA VAL A 119 9.75 1.48 -19.22
C VAL A 119 9.17 1.11 -17.85
N PRO A 120 8.49 -0.04 -17.68
CA PRO A 120 8.14 -0.53 -16.36
C PRO A 120 9.37 -0.60 -15.45
N PHE A 121 9.20 -0.17 -14.19
CA PHE A 121 10.26 -0.09 -13.19
C PHE A 121 11.43 0.83 -13.57
N SER A 122 11.20 1.84 -14.40
CA SER A 122 12.21 2.87 -14.70
C SER A 122 12.59 3.68 -13.46
N GLU A 123 11.69 3.80 -12.48
CA GLU A 123 11.94 4.55 -11.27
C GLU A 123 12.60 3.69 -10.19
N THR A 124 13.55 4.28 -9.48
CA THR A 124 14.32 3.59 -8.43
C THR A 124 13.42 3.06 -7.30
N GLU A 125 12.37 3.81 -6.98
CA GLU A 125 11.39 3.53 -5.95
C GLU A 125 10.65 2.22 -6.24
N THR A 126 10.05 2.11 -7.43
CA THR A 126 9.35 0.90 -7.88
C THR A 126 10.32 -0.26 -8.13
N TYR A 127 11.52 0.01 -8.64
CA TYR A 127 12.58 -0.98 -8.81
C TYR A 127 12.96 -1.66 -7.48
N TYR A 128 13.22 -0.87 -6.43
CA TYR A 128 13.62 -1.41 -5.13
C TYR A 128 12.45 -2.12 -4.44
N LEU A 129 11.24 -1.57 -4.48
CA LEU A 129 10.06 -2.23 -3.94
C LEU A 129 9.79 -3.57 -4.63
N ARG A 130 9.83 -3.62 -5.97
CA ARG A 130 9.70 -4.86 -6.75
C ARG A 130 10.72 -5.90 -6.31
N ASN A 131 12.01 -5.54 -6.30
CA ASN A 131 13.07 -6.49 -5.97
C ASN A 131 12.93 -7.03 -4.56
N TRP A 132 12.57 -6.16 -3.60
CA TRP A 132 12.35 -6.57 -2.22
C TRP A 132 11.14 -7.52 -2.09
N LEU A 133 10.01 -7.21 -2.72
CA LEU A 133 8.81 -8.07 -2.70
C LEU A 133 9.09 -9.44 -3.35
N LEU A 134 9.79 -9.48 -4.48
CA LEU A 134 10.16 -10.74 -5.13
C LEU A 134 11.15 -11.56 -4.29
N ALA A 135 12.13 -10.92 -3.64
CA ALA A 135 13.03 -11.60 -2.71
C ALA A 135 12.28 -12.14 -1.48
N LEU A 136 11.28 -11.39 -1.00
CA LEU A 136 10.40 -11.83 0.09
C LEU A 136 9.59 -13.07 -0.30
N ARG A 137 9.07 -13.10 -1.54
CA ARG A 137 8.39 -14.27 -2.13
C ARG A 137 9.31 -15.46 -2.26
N GLU A 138 10.50 -15.27 -2.82
CA GLU A 138 11.50 -16.34 -2.97
C GLU A 138 11.87 -16.96 -1.62
N ALA A 139 12.02 -16.13 -0.58
CA ALA A 139 12.30 -16.59 0.77
C ALA A 139 11.11 -17.28 1.46
N ASN A 140 9.87 -17.06 0.99
CA ASN A 140 8.64 -17.57 1.60
C ASN A 140 7.69 -18.15 0.53
N PRO A 141 8.07 -19.23 -0.19
CA PRO A 141 7.36 -19.69 -1.38
C PRO A 141 5.93 -20.18 -1.10
N GLU A 142 5.69 -20.76 0.08
CA GLU A 142 4.40 -21.34 0.47
C GLU A 142 3.56 -20.40 1.35
N ALA A 143 4.11 -19.25 1.75
CA ALA A 143 3.40 -18.34 2.64
C ALA A 143 2.58 -17.31 1.85
N PRO A 144 1.39 -16.95 2.36
CA PRO A 144 0.71 -15.76 1.85
C PRO A 144 1.55 -14.52 2.13
N ILE A 145 1.67 -13.66 1.11
CA ILE A 145 2.26 -12.34 1.22
C ILE A 145 1.17 -11.34 0.85
N ILE A 146 0.75 -10.59 1.85
CA ILE A 146 -0.29 -9.58 1.78
C ILE A 146 0.38 -8.21 1.69
N VAL A 147 -0.08 -7.37 0.78
CA VAL A 147 0.39 -5.99 0.63
C VAL A 147 -0.81 -5.06 0.63
N ILE A 148 -0.84 -4.13 1.60
CA ILE A 148 -1.83 -3.08 1.71
C ILE A 148 -1.17 -1.76 1.32
N SER A 149 -1.58 -1.19 0.19
CA SER A 149 -1.13 0.12 -0.30
C SER A 149 -2.13 1.20 0.12
N TYR A 150 -1.68 2.16 0.92
CA TYR A 150 -2.50 3.27 1.38
C TYR A 150 -2.36 4.47 0.44
N HIS A 151 -3.50 5.00 0.03
CA HIS A 151 -3.69 6.12 -0.88
C HIS A 151 -4.60 7.19 -0.28
N SER A 152 -4.64 8.38 -0.88
CA SER A 152 -5.69 9.35 -0.56
C SER A 152 -6.12 10.26 -1.74
N ALA A 153 -7.39 10.55 -1.94
CA ALA A 153 -8.53 10.22 -1.12
C ALA A 153 -9.75 9.86 -1.97
N PHE A 154 -10.65 9.07 -1.39
CA PHE A 154 -11.96 8.75 -1.93
C PHE A 154 -13.08 9.29 -1.01
N PRO A 155 -13.44 10.58 -1.11
CA PRO A 155 -14.45 11.17 -0.24
C PRO A 155 -15.89 10.74 -0.61
N PRO A 156 -16.82 10.75 0.37
CA PRO A 156 -16.57 10.99 1.79
C PRO A 156 -16.25 9.72 2.59
N THR A 157 -16.30 8.55 1.97
CA THR A 157 -16.37 7.25 2.67
C THR A 157 -15.02 6.55 2.82
N GLY A 158 -14.00 6.97 2.10
CA GLY A 158 -12.86 6.11 1.81
C GLY A 158 -13.28 4.97 0.91
N LEU A 159 -12.31 4.19 0.45
CA LEU A 159 -12.55 3.04 -0.41
C LEU A 159 -11.46 1.99 -0.21
N VAL A 160 -11.86 0.72 -0.12
CA VAL A 160 -10.95 -0.43 -0.16
C VAL A 160 -11.23 -1.19 -1.44
N LEU A 161 -10.17 -1.46 -2.20
CA LEU A 161 -10.22 -2.18 -3.47
C LEU A 161 -9.30 -3.40 -3.40
N PRO A 162 -9.76 -4.59 -3.83
CA PRO A 162 -8.91 -5.76 -3.96
C PRO A 162 -8.10 -5.71 -5.25
N GLY A 163 -6.96 -6.39 -5.25
CA GLY A 163 -6.26 -6.74 -6.48
C GLY A 163 -7.11 -7.60 -7.40
N TYR A 164 -6.81 -7.53 -8.70
CA TYR A 164 -7.63 -8.13 -9.75
C TYR A 164 -6.78 -8.69 -10.88
N HIS A 165 -7.37 -9.56 -11.68
CA HIS A 165 -6.78 -10.16 -12.87
C HIS A 165 -7.12 -9.34 -14.12
N TYR A 166 -6.33 -9.51 -15.18
CA TYR A 166 -6.57 -8.85 -16.48
C TYR A 166 -7.99 -9.01 -17.03
N SER A 167 -8.67 -10.11 -16.70
CA SER A 167 -10.06 -10.38 -17.08
C SER A 167 -11.06 -9.39 -16.47
N GLY A 168 -10.63 -8.54 -15.53
CA GLY A 168 -11.47 -7.67 -14.71
C GLY A 168 -12.06 -8.37 -13.48
N GLU A 169 -11.70 -9.63 -13.23
CA GLU A 169 -12.14 -10.40 -12.07
C GLU A 169 -11.23 -10.12 -10.87
N THR A 170 -11.81 -9.79 -9.72
CA THR A 170 -11.07 -9.63 -8.46
C THR A 170 -10.45 -10.94 -8.01
N ASP A 171 -9.23 -10.90 -7.49
CA ASP A 171 -8.64 -12.05 -6.80
C ASP A 171 -9.49 -12.41 -5.57
N ALA A 172 -9.81 -13.69 -5.39
CA ALA A 172 -10.77 -14.12 -4.38
C ALA A 172 -10.26 -13.86 -2.95
N ALA A 173 -8.97 -14.12 -2.69
CA ALA A 173 -8.37 -13.89 -1.38
C ALA A 173 -8.26 -12.38 -1.09
N ALA A 174 -7.90 -11.59 -2.11
CA ALA A 174 -7.89 -10.13 -2.01
C ALA A 174 -9.29 -9.57 -1.75
N ALA A 175 -10.33 -10.08 -2.43
CA ALA A 175 -11.71 -9.63 -2.25
C ALA A 175 -12.25 -9.91 -0.84
N GLU A 176 -12.00 -11.12 -0.30
CA GLU A 176 -12.38 -11.45 1.08
C GLU A 176 -11.68 -10.55 2.09
N LEU A 177 -10.37 -10.37 1.94
CA LEU A 177 -9.58 -9.50 2.81
C LEU A 177 -10.00 -8.02 2.69
N ALA A 178 -10.27 -7.53 1.48
CA ALA A 178 -10.70 -6.16 1.20
C ALA A 178 -12.03 -5.84 1.89
N GLN A 179 -13.01 -6.75 1.76
CA GLN A 179 -14.32 -6.61 2.40
C GLN A 179 -14.18 -6.65 3.93
N PHE A 180 -13.36 -7.57 4.46
CA PHE A 180 -13.09 -7.61 5.89
C PHE A 180 -12.47 -6.29 6.37
N TYR A 181 -11.41 -5.82 5.70
CA TYR A 181 -10.72 -4.59 6.07
C TYR A 181 -11.65 -3.37 5.98
N SER A 182 -12.46 -3.25 4.93
CA SER A 182 -13.42 -2.15 4.78
C SER A 182 -14.41 -2.11 5.93
N ASP A 183 -14.94 -3.27 6.34
CA ASP A 183 -15.90 -3.37 7.42
C ASP A 183 -15.30 -2.92 8.76
N GLN A 184 -14.04 -3.28 9.02
CA GLN A 184 -13.33 -2.90 10.24
C GLN A 184 -12.89 -1.43 10.25
N ALA A 185 -12.48 -0.89 9.09
CA ALA A 185 -12.06 0.50 8.95
C ALA A 185 -13.25 1.49 8.85
N GLY A 186 -14.46 0.98 8.58
CA GLY A 186 -15.64 1.79 8.30
C GLY A 186 -15.59 2.47 6.93
N TYR A 187 -14.85 1.89 5.97
CA TYR A 187 -14.69 2.44 4.63
C TYR A 187 -15.64 1.81 3.60
N GLY A 188 -15.79 2.46 2.45
CA GLY A 188 -16.45 1.85 1.30
C GLY A 188 -15.68 0.63 0.80
N TYR A 189 -16.39 -0.34 0.23
CA TYR A 189 -15.81 -1.46 -0.51
C TYR A 189 -16.17 -1.35 -1.99
N GLY A 190 -15.19 -1.58 -2.87
CA GLY A 190 -15.39 -1.67 -4.30
C GLY A 190 -14.63 -2.83 -4.91
N THR A 191 -15.02 -3.28 -6.10
CA THR A 191 -14.33 -4.34 -6.85
C THR A 191 -13.53 -3.80 -8.03
N THR A 192 -13.60 -2.49 -8.27
CA THR A 192 -12.91 -1.77 -9.34
C THR A 192 -12.84 -0.30 -8.96
N TRP A 193 -11.86 0.42 -9.51
CA TRP A 193 -11.81 1.87 -9.43
C TRP A 193 -13.10 2.49 -9.98
N LEU A 194 -13.61 3.51 -9.27
CA LEU A 194 -14.87 4.19 -9.60
C LEU A 194 -14.68 5.59 -10.21
N GLY A 195 -13.43 6.03 -10.39
CA GLY A 195 -13.13 7.32 -11.02
C GLY A 195 -13.20 7.27 -12.54
N ASP A 196 -13.28 8.46 -13.15
CA ASP A 196 -13.53 8.64 -14.59
C ASP A 196 -12.23 8.73 -15.41
N TYR A 197 -11.29 7.82 -15.16
CA TYR A 197 -10.05 7.71 -15.92
C TYR A 197 -9.52 6.28 -15.91
N SER A 198 -8.76 5.94 -16.94
CA SER A 198 -8.13 4.62 -17.07
C SER A 198 -6.90 4.51 -16.17
N ILE A 199 -6.73 3.33 -15.56
CA ILE A 199 -5.53 3.01 -14.79
C ILE A 199 -4.73 1.98 -15.57
N THR A 200 -3.43 2.22 -15.68
CA THR A 200 -2.46 1.36 -16.36
C THR A 200 -1.22 1.22 -15.50
N GLY A 201 -0.55 0.07 -15.52
CA GLY A 201 0.76 -0.03 -14.87
C GLY A 201 0.72 0.17 -13.35
N GLU A 202 -0.34 -0.23 -12.67
CA GLU A 202 -0.51 -0.04 -11.22
C GLU A 202 0.04 -1.19 -10.35
N LEU A 203 0.33 -0.87 -9.09
CA LEU A 203 0.92 -1.81 -8.14
C LEU A 203 -0.02 -3.00 -7.85
N VAL A 204 -1.29 -2.74 -7.54
CA VAL A 204 -2.19 -3.80 -7.07
C VAL A 204 -2.45 -4.86 -8.13
N TYR A 205 -2.50 -4.45 -9.41
CA TYR A 205 -2.57 -5.40 -10.51
C TYR A 205 -1.26 -6.20 -10.66
N TRP A 206 -0.09 -5.55 -10.58
CA TRP A 206 1.19 -6.26 -10.61
C TRP A 206 1.34 -7.26 -9.45
N LEU A 207 0.85 -6.93 -8.27
CA LEU A 207 0.82 -7.83 -7.11
C LEU A 207 0.03 -9.11 -7.44
N THR A 208 -1.18 -8.99 -7.97
CA THR A 208 -2.00 -10.15 -8.36
C THR A 208 -1.31 -11.01 -9.42
N LEU A 209 -0.66 -10.40 -10.43
CA LEU A 209 0.09 -11.13 -11.46
C LEU A 209 1.25 -11.97 -10.89
N ASN A 210 1.80 -11.56 -9.75
CA ASN A 210 2.94 -12.22 -9.11
C ASN A 210 2.53 -13.03 -7.86
N GLY A 211 1.23 -13.35 -7.73
CA GLY A 211 0.68 -14.22 -6.69
C GLY A 211 0.62 -13.61 -5.29
N PHE A 212 0.77 -12.29 -5.18
CA PHE A 212 0.56 -11.54 -3.93
C PHE A 212 -0.93 -11.23 -3.74
N VAL A 213 -1.34 -11.11 -2.47
CA VAL A 213 -2.68 -10.63 -2.11
C VAL A 213 -2.56 -9.11 -1.90
N GLY A 214 -3.02 -8.32 -2.87
CA GLY A 214 -2.92 -6.86 -2.86
C GLY A 214 -4.24 -6.17 -2.49
N LEU A 215 -4.16 -5.09 -1.72
CA LEU A 215 -5.25 -4.16 -1.44
C LEU A 215 -4.80 -2.73 -1.72
N ASP A 216 -5.68 -1.91 -2.29
CA ASP A 216 -5.61 -0.46 -2.18
C ASP A 216 -6.58 0.04 -1.12
N VAL A 217 -6.13 0.95 -0.26
CA VAL A 217 -6.93 1.61 0.76
C VAL A 217 -6.84 3.12 0.55
N GLU A 218 -7.90 3.70 0.01
CA GLU A 218 -8.08 5.14 -0.15
C GLU A 218 -8.68 5.74 1.13
N LEU A 219 -7.95 6.65 1.77
CA LEU A 219 -8.47 7.42 2.90
C LEU A 219 -9.66 8.31 2.47
N PRO A 220 -10.60 8.64 3.36
CA PRO A 220 -11.79 9.43 3.01
C PRO A 220 -11.49 10.91 2.67
N ASP A 221 -10.36 11.45 3.11
CA ASP A 221 -9.92 12.80 2.75
C ASP A 221 -8.37 12.90 2.76
N ARG A 222 -7.86 14.08 2.42
CA ARG A 222 -6.43 14.40 2.32
C ARG A 222 -5.90 15.09 3.60
N GLU A 223 -6.69 15.10 4.66
CA GLU A 223 -6.31 15.75 5.91
C GLU A 223 -5.29 14.90 6.67
N GLY A 224 -4.66 15.50 7.68
CA GLY A 224 -3.58 14.88 8.44
C GLY A 224 -4.00 13.58 9.16
N ALA A 225 -3.05 12.73 9.48
CA ALA A 225 -3.27 11.38 10.03
C ALA A 225 -4.18 11.30 11.29
N GLU A 226 -4.18 12.34 12.13
CA GLU A 226 -5.03 12.41 13.33
C GLU A 226 -6.33 13.21 13.14
N TRP A 227 -6.62 13.62 11.91
CA TRP A 227 -7.88 14.26 11.56
C TRP A 227 -9.03 13.26 11.60
N ILE A 228 -10.20 13.69 12.09
CA ILE A 228 -11.45 12.92 12.08
C ILE A 228 -12.25 13.33 10.84
N PRO A 229 -12.39 12.45 9.84
CA PRO A 229 -13.10 12.75 8.60
C PRO A 229 -14.59 13.02 8.84
N ALA A 230 -15.20 13.79 7.94
CA ALA A 230 -16.63 14.07 8.03
C ALA A 230 -17.46 12.77 7.94
N GLY A 231 -18.30 12.52 8.95
CA GLY A 231 -19.11 11.30 9.04
C GLY A 231 -18.44 10.14 9.80
N PHE A 232 -17.19 10.32 10.25
CA PHE A 232 -16.47 9.36 11.07
C PHE A 232 -16.40 9.82 12.53
N THR A 233 -16.14 8.86 13.43
CA THR A 233 -15.94 9.12 14.88
C THR A 233 -14.50 8.99 15.34
N LEU A 234 -13.63 8.46 14.47
CA LEU A 234 -12.22 8.17 14.74
C LEU A 234 -11.35 8.83 13.66
N SER A 235 -10.08 9.07 13.98
CA SER A 235 -9.12 9.61 13.02
C SER A 235 -8.76 8.60 11.93
N HIS A 236 -8.06 9.03 10.87
CA HIS A 236 -7.48 8.11 9.88
C HIS A 236 -6.62 7.04 10.56
N THR A 237 -5.76 7.46 11.48
CA THR A 237 -4.89 6.57 12.25
C THR A 237 -5.71 5.61 13.11
N ASP A 238 -6.73 6.08 13.83
CA ASP A 238 -7.51 5.24 14.72
C ASP A 238 -8.40 4.23 13.98
N ASN A 239 -9.01 4.61 12.84
CA ASN A 239 -9.78 3.66 12.01
C ASN A 239 -8.88 2.55 11.47
N ASN A 240 -7.75 2.91 10.88
CA ASN A 240 -6.82 1.92 10.31
C ASN A 240 -6.13 1.10 11.40
N TRP A 241 -5.86 1.68 12.57
CA TRP A 241 -5.36 0.95 13.74
C TRP A 241 -6.35 -0.14 14.18
N GLN A 242 -7.64 0.19 14.28
CA GLN A 242 -8.68 -0.82 14.62
C GLN A 242 -8.77 -1.92 13.55
N ALA A 243 -8.74 -1.54 12.27
CA ALA A 243 -8.75 -2.50 11.17
C ALA A 243 -7.53 -3.44 11.21
N LEU A 244 -6.34 -2.91 11.49
CA LEU A 244 -5.12 -3.70 11.61
C LEU A 244 -5.14 -4.65 12.82
N LEU A 245 -5.65 -4.22 13.98
CA LEU A 245 -5.79 -5.11 15.14
C LEU A 245 -6.76 -6.26 14.86
N ALA A 246 -7.88 -5.97 14.19
CA ALA A 246 -8.82 -7.00 13.77
C ALA A 246 -8.19 -7.94 12.72
N LEU A 247 -7.42 -7.39 11.78
CA LEU A 247 -6.69 -8.16 10.77
C LEU A 247 -5.63 -9.06 11.40
N PHE A 248 -4.89 -8.58 12.39
CA PHE A 248 -3.93 -9.40 13.14
C PHE A 248 -4.62 -10.59 13.80
N ALA A 249 -5.78 -10.38 14.42
CA ALA A 249 -6.55 -11.48 14.98
C ALA A 249 -7.02 -12.47 13.91
N TRP A 250 -7.51 -11.97 12.76
CA TRP A 250 -7.98 -12.80 11.65
C TRP A 250 -6.86 -13.67 11.06
N LEU A 251 -5.67 -13.10 10.84
CA LEU A 251 -4.50 -13.82 10.30
C LEU A 251 -3.75 -14.67 11.35
N ALA A 252 -4.08 -14.52 12.64
CA ALA A 252 -3.55 -15.38 13.70
C ALA A 252 -4.22 -16.76 13.72
N GLU A 253 -5.45 -16.85 13.20
CA GLU A 253 -6.12 -18.11 12.98
C GLU A 253 -5.60 -18.76 11.69
N PRO A 254 -5.47 -20.10 11.62
CA PRO A 254 -5.12 -20.74 10.36
C PRO A 254 -6.16 -20.36 9.30
N LEU A 255 -5.73 -19.71 8.21
CA LEU A 255 -6.61 -19.41 7.08
C LEU A 255 -7.27 -20.73 6.63
N PRO A 256 -8.60 -20.76 6.46
CA PRO A 256 -9.26 -21.95 5.93
C PRO A 256 -8.70 -22.22 4.52
N LEU A 257 -8.04 -23.38 4.38
CA LEU A 257 -7.56 -23.93 3.10
C LEU A 257 -8.71 -24.43 2.22
#